data_AF-A0A836UCQ4-F1
#
_entry.id   AF-A0A836UCQ4-F1
#
_cell.length_a   1.000
_cell.length_b   1.000
_cell.length_c   1.000
_cell.angle_alpha   90.00
_cell.angle_beta   90.00
_cell.angle_gamma   90.00
#
_symmetry.space_group_name_H-M   'P 1'
#
loop_
_entity.id
_entity.type
_entity.pdbx_description
1 polymer ?
#
loop_
_entity_poly.entity_id
_entity_poly.type
_entity_poly.pdbx_seq_one_letter_code
_entity_poly.pdbx_strand_id
1 'polypeptide(L)'
;MSKILITSGPTRQHIDPVRYITNSSSGRMGSCLAQACIAMGHDVTIVTGQQTPPTHQRLLDWLAVEFVESGWSIMGSRSDPWTCSGTS
;
A
#
# COMPACT_ATOMS: atom_id res chain seq x y z
N MET A 1 -13.27 -11.89 12.98
CA MET A 1 -11.95 -11.23 12.82
C MET A 1 -11.64 -11.20 11.33
N SER A 2 -11.39 -10.03 10.75
CA SER A 2 -11.14 -9.89 9.30
C SER A 2 -9.71 -9.41 9.06
N LYS A 3 -9.13 -9.82 7.93
CA LYS A 3 -7.84 -9.32 7.42
C LYS A 3 -8.09 -8.21 6.40
N ILE A 4 -7.51 -7.05 6.62
CA ILE A 4 -7.74 -5.83 5.82
C ILE A 4 -6.41 -5.38 5.24
N LEU A 5 -6.36 -5.23 3.92
CA LEU A 5 -5.23 -4.64 3.20
C LEU A 5 -5.59 -3.18 2.83
N ILE A 6 -4.75 -2.23 3.25
CA ILE A 6 -4.92 -0.81 2.96
C ILE A 6 -3.75 -0.34 2.12
N THR A 7 -4.02 0.29 0.98
CA THR A 7 -3.02 1.03 0.21
C THR A 7 -3.16 2.53 0.49
N SER A 8 -2.05 3.24 0.72
CA SER A 8 -2.10 4.68 0.96
C SER A 8 -0.82 5.41 0.57
N GLY A 9 -0.86 6.74 0.55
CA GLY A 9 0.34 7.55 0.37
C GLY A 9 0.80 7.71 -1.08
N PRO A 10 1.92 8.41 -1.27
CA PRO A 10 2.42 8.79 -2.59
C PRO A 10 3.05 7.59 -3.31
N THR A 11 2.81 7.50 -4.61
CA THR A 11 3.55 6.59 -5.50
C THR A 11 4.57 7.38 -6.30
N ARG A 12 5.70 6.76 -6.68
CA ARG A 12 6.67 7.35 -7.61
C ARG A 12 6.75 6.50 -8.88
N GLN A 13 6.69 7.16 -10.03
CA GLN A 13 6.94 6.57 -11.35
C GLN A 13 8.13 7.29 -11.98
N HIS A 14 9.25 6.59 -12.17
CA HIS A 14 10.45 7.16 -12.76
C HIS A 14 10.24 7.51 -14.23
N ILE A 15 10.64 8.72 -14.62
CA ILE A 15 10.78 9.12 -16.03
C ILE A 15 12.24 8.89 -16.45
N ASP A 16 13.18 9.21 -15.57
CA ASP A 16 14.62 9.04 -15.73
C ASP A 16 15.27 8.82 -14.34
N PRO A 17 16.60 8.64 -14.23
CA PRO A 17 17.24 8.35 -12.94
C PRO A 17 17.09 9.42 -11.84
N VAL A 18 16.64 10.63 -12.19
CA VAL A 18 16.54 11.76 -11.26
C VAL A 18 15.09 12.19 -11.08
N ARG A 19 14.29 12.21 -12.15
CA ARG A 19 12.93 12.73 -12.17
C ARG A 19 11.90 11.62 -12.11
N TYR A 20 10.85 11.88 -11.34
CA TYR A 20 9.71 10.99 -11.22
C TYR A 20 8.40 11.77 -11.11
N ILE A 21 7.33 11.16 -11.58
CA ILE A 21 5.96 11.63 -11.36
C ILE A 21 5.48 11.05 -10.05
N THR A 22 4.91 11.90 -9.20
CA THR A 22 4.33 11.47 -7.93
C THR A 22 2.99 12.14 -7.70
N ASN A 23 2.15 11.51 -6.88
CA ASN A 23 0.92 12.12 -6.39
C ASN A 23 1.19 12.87 -5.07
N SER A 24 0.44 13.94 -4.80
CA SER A 24 0.59 14.76 -3.59
C SER A 24 -0.16 14.21 -2.37
N SER A 25 -0.57 12.94 -2.40
CA SER A 25 -1.30 12.37 -1.28
C SER A 25 -0.40 12.23 -0.06
N SER A 26 -0.96 12.63 1.09
CA SER A 26 -0.24 12.55 2.37
C SER A 26 -0.44 11.22 3.10
N GLY A 27 -1.22 10.28 2.56
CA GLY A 27 -1.54 8.97 3.17
C GLY A 27 -2.19 9.00 4.57
N ARG A 28 -2.41 10.18 5.15
CA ARG A 28 -3.00 10.37 6.49
C ARG A 28 -4.36 9.70 6.64
N MET A 29 -5.20 9.76 5.61
CA MET A 29 -6.51 9.08 5.62
C MET A 29 -6.36 7.56 5.76
N GLY A 30 -5.43 6.95 5.02
CA GLY A 30 -5.18 5.51 5.10
C GLY A 30 -4.64 5.11 6.47
N SER A 31 -3.80 5.96 7.08
CA SER A 31 -3.34 5.76 8.46
C SER A 31 -4.48 5.84 9.48
N CYS A 32 -5.38 6.81 9.36
CA CYS A 32 -6.56 6.92 10.23
C CYS A 32 -7.50 5.71 10.07
N LEU A 33 -7.71 5.26 8.84
CA LEU A 33 -8.53 4.07 8.54
C LEU A 33 -7.92 2.81 9.20
N ALA A 34 -6.60 2.62 9.06
CA ALA A 34 -5.90 1.51 9.67
C ALA A 34 -6.04 1.51 11.19
N GLN A 35 -5.90 2.66 11.83
CA GLN A 35 -6.11 2.82 13.28
C GLN A 35 -7.53 2.45 13.69
N ALA A 36 -8.55 2.89 12.95
CA ALA A 36 -9.94 2.56 13.23
C ALA A 36 -10.19 1.04 13.12
N CYS A 37 -9.68 0.40 12.07
CA CYS A 37 -9.80 -1.05 11.88
C CYS A 37 -9.09 -1.85 13.00
N ILE A 38 -7.90 -1.42 13.41
CA ILE A 38 -7.17 -2.02 14.54
C ILE A 38 -7.96 -1.86 15.84
N ALA A 39 -8.54 -0.67 16.09
CA ALA A 39 -9.34 -0.40 17.28
C ALA A 39 -10.60 -1.30 17.36
N MET A 40 -11.15 -1.68 16.20
CA MET A 40 -12.24 -2.65 16.08
C MET A 40 -11.78 -4.12 16.18
N GLY A 41 -10.47 -4.37 16.34
CA GLY A 41 -9.91 -5.71 16.49
C GLY A 41 -9.69 -6.44 15.16
N HIS A 42 -9.51 -5.74 14.04
CA HIS A 42 -9.12 -6.37 12.78
C HIS A 42 -7.60 -6.53 12.66
N ASP A 43 -7.18 -7.48 11.83
CA ASP A 43 -5.79 -7.65 11.40
C ASP A 43 -5.57 -6.79 10.16
N VAL A 44 -4.65 -5.83 10.23
CA VAL A 44 -4.50 -4.78 9.21
C VAL A 44 -3.08 -4.73 8.70
N THR A 45 -2.93 -4.89 7.39
CA THR A 45 -1.69 -4.65 6.65
C THR A 45 -1.83 -3.34 5.89
N ILE A 46 -0.83 -2.46 6.01
CA ILE A 46 -0.81 -1.22 5.25
C ILE A 46 0.42 -1.18 4.34
N VAL A 47 0.14 -0.96 3.06
CA VAL A 47 1.14 -0.78 2.01
C VAL A 47 1.12 0.70 1.66
N THR A 48 2.25 1.39 1.80
CA THR A 48 2.28 2.83 1.58
C THR A 48 3.57 3.33 0.96
N GLY A 49 3.47 4.47 0.29
CA GLY A 49 4.61 5.28 -0.16
C GLY A 49 5.63 5.58 0.93
N GLN A 50 6.81 6.10 0.59
CA GLN A 50 7.77 6.64 1.58
C GLN A 50 7.07 7.69 2.46
N GLN A 51 6.65 7.28 3.65
CA GLN A 51 6.02 8.08 4.68
C GLN A 51 6.53 7.63 6.05
N THR A 52 6.61 8.56 7.00
CA THR A 52 7.00 8.24 8.37
C THR A 52 6.05 7.17 8.94
N PRO A 53 6.57 6.04 9.45
CA PRO A 53 5.73 5.00 10.01
C PRO A 53 4.98 5.53 11.25
N PRO A 54 3.72 5.11 11.50
CA PRO A 54 2.97 5.52 12.67
C PRO A 54 3.57 4.85 13.90
N THR A 55 3.62 5.57 15.01
CA THR A 55 4.20 5.12 16.28
C THR A 55 3.46 3.92 16.92
N HIS A 56 2.35 3.46 16.36
CA HIS A 56 1.54 2.38 16.92
C HIS A 56 2.09 0.99 16.57
N GLN A 57 2.56 0.28 17.59
CA GLN A 57 3.13 -1.08 17.57
C GLN A 57 2.21 -2.19 17.01
N ARG A 58 0.94 -1.90 16.72
CA ARG A 58 -0.05 -2.90 16.26
C ARG A 58 -0.26 -2.91 14.74
N LEU A 59 0.44 -2.05 14.01
CA LEU A 59 0.58 -2.16 12.56
C LEU A 59 1.56 -3.30 12.29
N LEU A 60 1.02 -4.52 12.22
CA LEU A 60 1.82 -5.75 12.17
C LEU A 60 2.67 -5.84 10.90
N ASP A 61 2.27 -5.17 9.81
CA ASP A 61 3.04 -5.11 8.57
C ASP A 61 2.89 -3.73 7.92
N TRP A 62 3.91 -2.88 8.12
CA TRP A 62 4.08 -1.62 7.39
C TRP A 62 5.05 -1.87 6.24
N LEU A 63 4.51 -1.99 5.02
CA LEU A 63 5.32 -2.18 3.82
C LEU A 63 5.50 -0.83 3.14
N ALA A 64 6.68 -0.24 3.31
CA ALA A 64 7.08 0.94 2.57
C ALA A 64 7.42 0.55 1.13
N VAL A 65 6.70 1.13 0.18
CA VAL A 65 6.81 0.84 -1.25
C VAL A 65 7.04 2.14 -1.97
N GLU A 66 8.17 2.27 -2.64
CA GLU A 66 8.53 3.53 -3.29
C GLU A 66 7.96 3.61 -4.72
N PHE A 67 7.82 2.46 -5.37
CA PHE A 67 7.52 2.35 -6.80
C PHE A 67 6.22 1.61 -7.05
N VAL A 68 5.49 2.06 -8.08
CA VAL A 68 4.23 1.44 -8.53
C VAL A 68 4.43 -0.05 -8.84
N GLU A 69 5.52 -0.41 -9.53
CA GLU A 69 5.85 -1.80 -9.87
C GLU A 69 6.12 -2.66 -8.63
N SER A 70 6.82 -2.12 -7.64
CA SER A 70 7.05 -2.81 -6.36
C SER A 70 5.74 -3.05 -5.60
N GLY A 71 4.80 -2.12 -5.70
CA GLY A 71 3.46 -2.26 -5.11
C GLY A 71 2.65 -3.37 -5.77
N TRP A 72 2.76 -3.49 -7.10
CA TRP A 72 2.14 -4.58 -7.85
C TRP A 72 2.63 -5.95 -7.37
N SER A 73 3.93 -6.15 -7.22
CA SER A 73 4.47 -7.44 -6.74
C SER A 73 3.99 -7.80 -5.33
N ILE A 74 3.83 -6.81 -4.46
CA ILE A 74 3.31 -7.02 -3.10
C ILE A 74 1.84 -7.46 -3.14
N MET A 75 1.03 -6.83 -4.00
CA MET A 75 -0.37 -7.19 -4.17
C MET A 75 -0.56 -8.55 -4.88
N GLY A 76 0.24 -8.83 -5.92
CA GLY A 76 0.13 -10.04 -6.77
C GLY A 76 0.72 -11.32 -6.18
N SER A 77 1.46 -11.26 -5.06
CA SER A 77 2.03 -12.44 -4.39
C SER A 77 0.98 -13.35 -3.72
N ARG A 78 -0.30 -12.98 -3.73
CA ARG A 78 -1.43 -13.86 -3.36
C ARG A 78 -2.34 -14.07 -4.58
N SER A 79 -1.95 -15.03 -5.42
CA SER A 79 -2.77 -15.69 -6.46
C SER A 79 -3.77 -14.78 -7.19
N ASP A 80 -3.31 -14.13 -8.27
CA ASP A 80 -4.18 -13.41 -9.21
C ASP A 80 -5.16 -14.37 -9.92
N PRO A 81 -6.48 -14.15 -9.87
CA PRO A 81 -7.44 -14.79 -10.77
C PRO A 81 -7.63 -14.00 -12.09
N TRP A 82 -6.97 -12.85 -12.24
CA TRP A 82 -7.11 -11.96 -13.40
C TRP A 82 -5.86 -11.96 -14.29
N THR A 83 -5.46 -13.12 -14.79
CA THR A 83 -4.81 -13.14 -16.10
C THR A 83 -5.89 -12.88 -17.14
N CYS A 84 -5.95 -11.66 -17.66
CA CYS A 84 -6.71 -11.38 -18.88
C CYS A 84 -6.17 -12.26 -20.00
N SER A 85 -6.82 -13.40 -20.24
CA SER A 85 -6.62 -14.20 -21.46
C SER A 85 -7.20 -13.42 -22.62
N GLY A 86 -6.40 -12.51 -23.17
CA GLY A 86 -6.65 -11.95 -24.49
C GLY A 86 -6.52 -13.05 -25.52
N THR A 87 -7.65 -13.54 -26.01
CA THR A 87 -7.77 -14.14 -27.33
C THR A 87 -8.94 -13.46 -28.02
N SER A 88 -8.59 -12.81 -29.13
CA SER A 88 -9.46 -12.47 -30.25
C SER A 88 -10.38 -13.60 -30.67
#